data_AF-A0A7S3IBH1-F1
#
_entry.id   AF-A0A7S3IBH1-F1
#
_cell.length_a   1.000
_cell.length_b   1.000
_cell.length_c   1.000
_cell.angle_alpha   90.00
_cell.angle_beta   90.00
_cell.angle_gamma   90.00
#
_symmetry.space_group_name_H-M   'P 1'
#
loop_
_entity.id
_entity.type
_entity.pdbx_description
1 polymer ?
#
loop_
_entity_poly.entity_id
_entity_poly.type
_entity_poly.pdbx_seq_one_letter_code
_entity_poly.pdbx_strand_id
1 'polypeptide(L)'
;YQGYCSDITCTFPSDGKFTQKQKEIYEAVLDARNTVIEQCGEGIAWDDLHKLSEFRMLVHLQRIGLVVPDVPIQEMVDNRVGAVFQPHGLGHLIGTRVHDVGGYNPGHPERSTEPGLKSLRFRRILQKNNTVT
;
A
#
# COMPACT_ATOMS: atom_id res chain seq x y z
N TYR A 1 -10.82 21.40 4.69
CA TYR A 1 -11.02 22.86 4.48
C TYR A 1 -11.93 23.05 3.27
N GLN A 2 -12.90 23.97 3.28
CA GLN A 2 -13.90 24.13 2.21
C GLN A 2 -14.61 22.82 1.80
N GLY A 3 -14.88 21.93 2.76
CA GLY A 3 -15.52 20.63 2.49
C GLY A 3 -14.61 19.52 1.96
N TYR A 4 -13.32 19.78 1.73
CA TYR A 4 -12.33 18.77 1.34
C TYR A 4 -11.60 18.18 2.55
N CYS A 5 -11.36 16.87 2.49
CA CYS A 5 -10.64 16.08 3.46
C CYS A 5 -9.14 16.02 3.15
N SER A 6 -8.36 15.78 4.20
CA SER A 6 -6.96 15.36 4.15
C SER A 6 -6.81 14.17 5.08
N ASP A 7 -5.96 13.20 4.72
CA ASP A 7 -5.70 12.02 5.54
C ASP A 7 -4.20 11.74 5.53
N ILE A 8 -3.57 11.83 6.71
CA ILE A 8 -2.12 11.77 6.86
C ILE A 8 -1.81 10.95 8.10
N THR A 9 -0.95 9.96 7.95
CA THR A 9 -0.40 9.18 9.06
C THR A 9 1.09 9.44 9.19
N CYS A 10 1.55 9.70 10.41
CA CYS A 10 2.97 9.87 10.75
C CYS A 10 3.39 8.79 11.77
N THR A 11 4.51 8.13 11.52
CA THR A 11 5.07 7.12 12.43
C THR A 11 6.43 7.58 12.93
N PHE A 12 6.63 7.63 14.24
CA PHE A 12 7.86 8.10 14.87
C PHE A 12 8.05 7.45 16.25
N PRO A 13 9.30 7.34 16.75
CA PRO A 13 9.58 6.86 18.11
C PRO A 13 9.09 7.87 19.15
N SER A 14 8.46 7.38 20.22
CA SER A 14 7.89 8.24 21.27
C SER A 14 8.93 9.05 22.05
N ASP A 15 10.17 8.56 22.12
CA ASP A 15 11.32 9.25 22.75
C ASP A 15 12.17 10.05 21.75
N GLY A 16 11.72 10.14 20.49
CA GLY A 16 12.41 10.86 19.42
C GLY A 16 13.64 10.17 18.83
N LYS A 17 13.96 8.93 19.24
CA LYS A 17 15.13 8.19 18.74
C LYS A 17 14.75 6.79 18.27
N PHE A 18 14.99 6.51 16.99
CA PHE A 18 14.77 5.17 16.47
C PHE A 18 15.81 4.21 17.06
N THR A 19 15.34 3.12 17.67
CA THR A 19 16.15 1.90 17.83
C THR A 19 16.39 1.27 16.47
N GLN A 20 17.41 0.41 16.37
CA GLN A 20 17.72 -0.28 15.12
C GLN A 20 16.52 -1.05 14.55
N LYS A 21 15.79 -1.81 15.40
CA LYS A 21 14.60 -2.57 14.98
C LYS A 21 13.47 -1.67 14.49
N GLN A 22 13.21 -0.55 15.16
CA GLN A 22 12.19 0.41 14.71
C GLN A 22 12.58 1.03 13.37
N LYS A 23 13.87 1.38 13.21
CA LYS A 23 14.39 1.96 11.97
C LYS A 23 14.24 1.00 10.79
N GLU A 24 14.57 -0.28 10.99
CA GLU A 24 14.46 -1.30 9.94
C GLU A 24 13.03 -1.44 9.40
N ILE A 25 12.03 -1.48 10.28
CA ILE A 25 10.63 -1.55 9.88
C ILE A 25 10.15 -0.24 9.27
N TYR A 26 10.56 0.90 9.85
CA TYR A 26 10.22 2.21 9.30
C TYR A 26 10.75 2.39 7.88
N GLU A 27 12.00 2.00 7.63
CA GLU A 27 12.62 2.06 6.31
C GLU A 27 11.95 1.12 5.30
N ALA A 28 11.44 -0.04 5.73
CA ALA A 28 10.66 -0.93 4.87
C ALA A 28 9.39 -0.26 4.33
N VAL A 29 8.64 0.40 5.23
CA VAL A 29 7.41 1.12 4.84
C VAL A 29 7.74 2.39 4.05
N LEU A 30 8.81 3.10 4.41
CA LEU A 30 9.26 4.30 3.70
C LEU A 30 9.64 3.99 2.25
N ASP A 31 10.40 2.91 2.03
CA ASP A 31 10.79 2.45 0.71
C ASP A 31 9.58 2.01 -0.12
N ALA A 32 8.66 1.25 0.46
CA ALA A 32 7.40 0.88 -0.19
C ALA A 32 6.56 2.10 -0.59
N ARG A 33 6.39 3.07 0.33
CA ARG A 33 5.66 4.32 0.08
C ARG A 33 6.28 5.13 -1.06
N ASN A 34 7.58 5.38 -0.99
CA ASN A 34 8.28 6.18 -2.00
C ASN A 34 8.21 5.51 -3.38
N THR A 35 8.45 4.19 -3.43
CA THR A 35 8.38 3.42 -4.67
C THR A 35 6.98 3.47 -5.29
N VAL A 36 5.92 3.31 -4.48
CA VAL A 36 4.54 3.42 -4.95
C VAL A 36 4.25 4.82 -5.48
N ILE A 37 4.67 5.88 -4.78
CA ILE A 37 4.48 7.27 -5.23
C ILE A 37 5.17 7.51 -6.58
N GLU A 38 6.39 7.01 -6.76
CA GLU A 38 7.14 7.15 -8.01
C GLU A 38 6.48 6.44 -9.19
N GLN A 39 5.84 5.28 -8.95
CA GLN A 39 5.12 4.53 -9.99
C GLN A 39 3.65 4.95 -10.13
N CYS A 40 3.11 5.75 -9.21
CA CYS A 40 1.71 6.17 -9.22
C CYS A 40 1.48 7.16 -10.36
N GLY A 41 0.66 6.76 -11.34
CA GLY A 41 0.40 7.58 -12.51
C GLY A 41 -0.77 7.08 -13.34
N GLU A 42 -1.14 7.87 -14.35
CA GLU A 42 -2.18 7.51 -15.31
C GLU A 42 -1.87 6.19 -16.03
N GLY A 43 -2.87 5.32 -16.17
CA GLY A 43 -2.73 4.02 -16.83
C GLY A 43 -2.29 2.89 -15.92
N ILE A 44 -1.92 3.16 -14.66
CA ILE A 44 -1.47 2.14 -13.71
C ILE A 44 -2.65 1.55 -12.94
N ALA A 45 -2.70 0.22 -12.79
CA ALA A 45 -3.71 -0.44 -11.98
C ALA A 45 -3.39 -0.29 -10.48
N TRP A 46 -4.40 0.05 -9.67
CA TRP A 46 -4.22 0.18 -8.23
C TRP A 46 -3.78 -1.12 -7.55
N ASP A 47 -4.23 -2.27 -8.07
CA ASP A 47 -3.81 -3.60 -7.63
C ASP A 47 -2.30 -3.82 -7.78
N ASP A 48 -1.71 -3.34 -8.88
CA ASP A 48 -0.28 -3.49 -9.15
C ASP A 48 0.54 -2.67 -8.16
N LEU A 49 0.07 -1.44 -7.83
CA LEU A 49 0.70 -0.62 -6.79
C LEU A 49 0.58 -1.27 -5.41
N HIS A 50 -0.55 -1.91 -5.07
CA HIS A 50 -0.69 -2.63 -3.81
C HIS A 50 0.31 -3.79 -3.70
N LYS A 51 0.44 -4.59 -4.77
CA LYS A 51 1.42 -5.69 -4.85
C LYS A 51 2.86 -5.17 -4.84
N LEU A 52 3.12 -4.01 -5.44
CA LEU A 52 4.42 -3.34 -5.40
C LEU A 52 4.80 -2.92 -3.97
N SER A 53 3.85 -2.36 -3.21
CA SER A 53 4.06 -2.06 -1.78
C SER A 53 4.46 -3.33 -1.01
N GLU A 54 3.69 -4.41 -1.18
CA GLU A 54 3.95 -5.70 -0.56
C GLU A 54 5.33 -6.25 -0.94
N PHE A 55 5.69 -6.18 -2.22
CA PHE A 55 7.00 -6.61 -2.70
C PHE A 55 8.13 -5.86 -1.99
N ARG A 56 8.06 -4.52 -1.94
CA ARG A 56 9.10 -3.69 -1.31
C ARG A 56 9.22 -3.97 0.19
N MET A 57 8.09 -4.11 0.90
CA MET A 57 8.13 -4.49 2.30
C MET A 57 8.77 -5.88 2.49
N LEU A 58 8.41 -6.87 1.68
CA LEU A 58 8.94 -8.23 1.79
C LEU A 58 10.46 -8.30 1.53
N VAL A 59 11.00 -7.50 0.60
CA VAL A 59 12.46 -7.36 0.41
C VAL A 59 13.15 -6.98 1.72
N HIS A 60 12.63 -5.96 2.41
CA HIS A 60 13.20 -5.49 3.67
C HIS A 60 13.02 -6.51 4.79
N LEU A 61 11.83 -7.11 4.90
CA LEU A 61 11.51 -8.11 5.93
C LEU A 61 12.37 -9.38 5.76
N GLN A 62 12.65 -9.80 4.53
CA GLN A 62 13.53 -10.94 4.27
C GLN A 62 14.97 -10.63 4.68
N ARG A 63 15.46 -9.42 4.36
CA ARG A 63 16.81 -8.96 4.72
C ARG A 63 17.07 -8.97 6.23
N ILE A 64 16.04 -8.67 7.04
CA ILE A 64 16.14 -8.68 8.51
C ILE A 64 15.71 -10.01 9.14
N GLY A 65 15.41 -11.03 8.33
CA GLY A 65 15.09 -12.38 8.79
C GLY A 65 13.70 -12.56 9.41
N LEU A 66 12.72 -11.69 9.07
CA LEU A 66 11.33 -11.82 9.54
C LEU A 66 10.45 -12.68 8.64
N VAL A 67 10.87 -12.92 7.39
CA VAL A 67 10.23 -13.88 6.48
C VAL A 67 11.26 -14.90 5.97
N VAL A 68 10.78 -15.96 5.33
CA VAL A 68 11.60 -17.12 4.93
C VAL A 68 12.77 -16.66 4.05
N PRO A 69 14.03 -17.01 4.41
CA PRO A 69 15.19 -16.70 3.56
C PRO A 69 15.15 -17.52 2.27
N ASP A 70 15.87 -17.08 1.25
CA ASP A 70 16.11 -17.81 -0.02
C ASP A 70 14.86 -18.15 -0.85
N VAL A 71 13.68 -17.64 -0.48
CA VAL A 71 12.46 -17.69 -1.30
C VAL A 71 12.39 -16.41 -2.15
N PRO A 72 12.16 -16.49 -3.47
CA PRO A 72 11.99 -15.31 -4.31
C PRO A 72 10.86 -14.41 -3.79
N ILE A 73 11.10 -13.10 -3.71
CA ILE A 73 10.09 -12.15 -3.19
C ILE A 73 8.80 -12.19 -4.01
N GLN A 74 8.90 -12.35 -5.34
CA GLN A 74 7.72 -12.46 -6.20
C GLN A 74 6.84 -13.65 -5.82
N GLU A 75 7.45 -14.79 -5.46
CA GLU A 75 6.71 -15.98 -5.01
C GLU A 75 5.95 -15.69 -3.71
N MET A 76 6.55 -14.94 -2.77
CA MET A 76 5.85 -14.52 -1.55
C MET A 76 4.67 -13.58 -1.84
N VAL A 77 4.80 -12.68 -2.81
CA VAL A 77 3.72 -11.78 -3.23
C VAL A 77 2.58 -12.55 -3.88
N ASP A 78 2.90 -13.52 -4.74
CA ASP A 78 1.92 -14.36 -5.43
C ASP A 78 1.17 -15.26 -4.43
N ASN A 79 1.86 -15.76 -3.40
CA ASN A 79 1.27 -16.49 -2.28
C ASN A 79 0.63 -15.57 -1.21
N ARG A 80 0.53 -14.26 -1.47
CA ARG A 80 -0.12 -13.25 -0.62
C ARG A 80 0.46 -13.15 0.80
N VAL A 81 1.75 -13.48 0.99
CA VAL A 81 2.46 -13.33 2.29
C VAL A 81 2.45 -11.87 2.76
N GLY A 82 2.55 -10.92 1.83
CA GLY A 82 2.50 -9.48 2.13
C GLY A 82 1.23 -9.06 2.88
N ALA A 83 0.10 -9.74 2.64
CA ALA A 83 -1.17 -9.45 3.30
C ALA A 83 -1.16 -9.75 4.81
N VAL A 84 -0.20 -10.53 5.30
CA VAL A 84 0.01 -10.74 6.75
C VAL A 84 0.51 -9.46 7.41
N PHE A 85 1.35 -8.70 6.71
CA PHE A 85 2.00 -7.49 7.22
C PHE A 85 1.25 -6.20 6.82
N GLN A 86 0.51 -6.24 5.71
CA GLN A 86 -0.37 -5.17 5.24
C GLN A 86 -1.78 -5.73 4.97
N PRO A 87 -2.61 -5.93 6.00
CA PRO A 87 -3.92 -6.57 5.86
C PRO A 87 -5.00 -5.62 5.29
N HIS A 88 -4.71 -4.31 5.27
CA HIS A 88 -5.56 -3.29 4.69
C HIS A 88 -5.22 -3.04 3.22
N GLY A 89 -6.12 -2.38 2.49
CA GLY A 89 -5.82 -1.88 1.15
C GLY A 89 -4.69 -0.85 1.18
N LEU A 90 -3.98 -0.69 0.06
CA LEU A 90 -2.84 0.24 -0.04
C LEU A 90 -3.24 1.68 0.32
N GLY A 91 -4.42 2.08 -0.14
CA GLY A 91 -4.98 3.40 0.06
C GLY A 91 -6.35 3.49 -0.60
N HIS A 92 -6.86 4.70 -0.74
CA HIS A 92 -8.21 4.96 -1.24
C HIS A 92 -8.34 6.30 -1.94
N LEU A 93 -9.41 6.46 -2.71
CA LEU A 93 -9.82 7.78 -3.20
C LEU A 93 -10.11 8.69 -2.01
N ILE A 94 -9.70 9.96 -2.13
CA ILE A 94 -9.96 11.01 -1.13
C ILE A 94 -10.39 12.29 -1.83
N GLY A 95 -11.34 13.00 -1.22
CA GLY A 95 -11.88 14.24 -1.76
C GLY A 95 -12.80 14.92 -0.76
N THR A 96 -14.11 14.88 -0.99
CA THR A 96 -15.09 15.45 -0.02
C THR A 96 -15.41 14.53 1.16
N ARG A 97 -14.98 13.27 1.06
CA ARG A 97 -14.97 12.28 2.14
C ARG A 97 -13.57 11.69 2.26
N VAL A 98 -13.20 11.23 3.46
CA VAL A 98 -11.92 10.56 3.70
C VAL A 98 -11.81 9.32 2.81
N HIS A 99 -12.75 8.39 2.93
CA HIS A 99 -12.97 7.34 1.93
C HIS A 99 -13.98 7.85 0.90
N ASP A 100 -13.49 8.42 -0.20
CA ASP A 100 -14.37 9.01 -1.21
C ASP A 100 -15.09 7.96 -2.07
N VAL A 101 -16.12 8.41 -2.77
CA VAL A 101 -17.01 7.59 -3.58
C VAL A 101 -16.35 7.11 -4.88
N GLY A 102 -17.01 6.18 -5.59
CA GLY A 102 -16.60 5.80 -6.95
C GLY A 102 -15.51 4.72 -7.04
N GLY A 103 -15.25 4.00 -5.95
CA GLY A 103 -14.22 2.96 -5.93
C GLY A 103 -14.55 1.68 -6.73
N TYR A 104 -15.84 1.34 -6.82
CA TYR A 104 -16.35 0.11 -7.45
C TYR A 104 -17.59 0.40 -8.31
N ASN A 105 -17.53 1.45 -9.11
CA ASN A 105 -18.60 1.75 -10.05
C ASN A 105 -18.67 0.69 -11.16
N PRO A 106 -19.84 0.50 -11.81
CA PRO A 106 -19.97 -0.39 -12.97
C PRO A 106 -18.92 -0.08 -14.04
N GLY A 107 -18.34 -1.13 -14.63
CA GLY A 107 -17.26 -1.03 -15.62
C GLY A 107 -15.85 -0.99 -15.03
N HIS A 108 -15.71 -1.03 -13.70
CA HIS A 108 -14.44 -1.28 -13.02
C HIS A 108 -14.38 -2.72 -12.47
N PRO A 109 -13.16 -3.25 -12.23
CA PRO A 109 -12.99 -4.53 -11.56
C PRO A 109 -13.81 -4.65 -10.27
N GLU A 110 -14.43 -5.80 -10.08
CA GLU A 110 -15.12 -6.18 -8.84
C GLU A 110 -14.14 -6.25 -7.66
N ARG A 111 -14.65 -6.30 -6.42
CA ARG A 111 -13.80 -6.49 -5.25
C ARG A 111 -13.09 -7.85 -5.31
N SER A 112 -11.78 -7.87 -5.07
CA SER A 112 -11.01 -9.11 -5.00
C SER A 112 -11.42 -9.95 -3.79
N THR A 113 -11.26 -11.26 -3.87
CA THR A 113 -11.44 -12.19 -2.73
C THR A 113 -10.11 -12.55 -2.06
N GLU A 114 -8.98 -12.19 -2.66
CA GLU A 114 -7.64 -12.52 -2.15
C GLU A 114 -7.30 -11.75 -0.86
N PRO A 115 -6.51 -12.32 0.05
CA PRO A 115 -5.95 -11.62 1.19
C PRO A 115 -5.23 -10.31 0.79
N GLY A 116 -5.40 -9.26 1.58
CA GLY A 116 -4.92 -7.90 1.28
C GLY A 116 -5.81 -7.19 0.26
N LEU A 117 -5.90 -7.73 -0.97
CA LEU A 117 -6.64 -7.10 -2.08
C LEU A 117 -8.14 -6.96 -1.82
N LYS A 118 -8.76 -7.88 -1.07
CA LYS A 118 -10.17 -7.77 -0.66
C LYS A 118 -10.46 -6.50 0.16
N SER A 119 -9.44 -5.96 0.82
CA SER A 119 -9.51 -4.76 1.65
C SER A 119 -9.25 -3.46 0.86
N LEU A 120 -8.94 -3.53 -0.45
CA LEU A 120 -8.83 -2.33 -1.29
C LEU A 120 -10.15 -1.56 -1.29
N ARG A 121 -10.09 -0.22 -1.23
CA ARG A 121 -11.31 0.60 -1.27
C ARG A 121 -11.74 0.98 -2.68
N PHE A 122 -10.87 0.74 -3.66
CA PHE A 122 -11.16 0.82 -5.08
C PHE A 122 -10.22 -0.11 -5.84
N ARG A 123 -10.66 -0.59 -7.01
CA ARG A 123 -9.82 -1.35 -7.95
C ARG A 123 -10.02 -0.76 -9.33
N ARG A 124 -9.22 0.23 -9.68
CA ARG A 124 -9.34 0.98 -10.94
C ARG A 124 -7.97 1.13 -11.59
N ILE A 125 -7.97 1.33 -12.89
CA ILE A 125 -6.85 1.97 -13.58
C ILE A 125 -6.88 3.45 -13.21
N LEU A 126 -5.76 3.96 -12.72
CA LEU A 126 -5.63 5.37 -12.36
C LEU A 126 -5.77 6.25 -13.60
N GLN A 127 -6.49 7.34 -13.42
CA GLN A 127 -6.68 8.37 -14.44
C GLN A 127 -6.13 9.70 -13.92
N LYS A 128 -5.79 10.59 -14.85
CA LYS A 128 -5.43 11.96 -14.53
C LYS A 128 -6.47 12.60 -13.59
N ASN A 129 -6.01 13.33 -12.58
CA ASN A 129 -6.82 13.98 -11.54
C ASN A 129 -7.47 13.04 -10.51
N ASN A 130 -7.20 11.73 -10.52
CA ASN A 130 -7.52 10.91 -9.35
C ASN A 130 -6.69 11.40 -8.16
N THR A 131 -7.34 11.57 -7.01
CA THR A 131 -6.68 11.91 -5.74
C THR A 131 -6.79 10.72 -4.81
N VAL A 132 -5.65 10.21 -4.36
CA VAL A 132 -5.54 9.01 -3.55
C VAL A 132 -4.65 9.28 -2.33
N THR A 133 -4.85 8.49 -1.28
CA THR A 133 -3.93 8.40 -0.14
C THR A 133 -2.75 7.49 -0.45
#